data_AF-A0A7R9WZI2-F1
#
_entry.id   AF-A0A7R9WZI2-F1
#
_cell.length_a   1.000
_cell.length_b   1.000
_cell.length_c   1.000
_cell.angle_alpha   90.00
_cell.angle_beta   90.00
_cell.angle_gamma   90.00
#
_symmetry.space_group_name_H-M   'P 1'
#
loop_
_entity.id
_entity.type
_entity.pdbx_description
1 polymer ?
#
loop_
_entity_poly.entity_id
_entity_poly.type
_entity_poly.pdbx_seq_one_letter_code
_entity_poly.pdbx_strand_id
1 'polypeptide(L)'
;GFLDLMQLPKAERTTTKLNIMTVGLLAVLTGLAVILKDVSFVLAFGGATLGNALTYVYPALMYRAVVQLQGRKEEQMGVNVAMGSCVLGIVMGVIGANMAIKSLKA
;
A
#
# COMPACT_ATOMS: atom_id res chain seq x y z
N GLY A 1 1.56 -11.19 -7.03
CA GLY A 1 0.54 -11.63 -6.04
C GLY A 1 1.20 -12.03 -4.73
N PHE A 2 0.44 -12.38 -3.68
CA PHE A 2 1.00 -12.75 -2.37
C PHE A 2 2.04 -13.89 -2.45
N LEU A 3 1.85 -14.85 -3.36
CA LEU A 3 2.82 -15.90 -3.67
C LEU A 3 4.09 -15.41 -4.39
N ASP A 4 4.05 -14.27 -5.11
CA ASP A 4 5.25 -13.61 -5.63
C ASP A 4 6.01 -12.88 -4.52
N LEU A 5 5.30 -12.31 -3.54
CA LEU A 5 5.92 -11.67 -2.37
C LEU A 5 6.66 -12.71 -1.51
N MET A 6 6.15 -13.94 -1.45
CA MET A 6 6.80 -15.10 -0.82
C MET A 6 7.88 -15.76 -1.71
N GLN A 7 8.20 -15.17 -2.87
CA GLN A 7 9.20 -15.66 -3.82
C GLN A 7 9.03 -17.14 -4.22
N LEU A 8 7.80 -17.65 -4.25
CA LEU A 8 7.57 -19.05 -4.59
C LEU A 8 7.83 -19.29 -6.09
N PRO A 9 8.65 -20.30 -6.45
CA PRO A 9 8.93 -20.68 -7.83
C PRO A 9 7.63 -20.92 -8.61
N LYS A 10 7.55 -20.43 -9.85
CA LYS A 10 6.35 -20.58 -10.69
C LYS A 10 5.94 -22.06 -10.89
N ALA A 11 6.91 -22.98 -10.84
CA ALA A 11 6.67 -24.42 -10.93
C ALA A 11 5.86 -25.00 -9.76
N GLU A 12 5.87 -24.35 -8.60
CA GLU A 12 5.14 -24.79 -7.41
C GLU A 12 3.77 -24.15 -7.24
N ARG A 13 3.36 -23.28 -8.19
CA ARG A 13 2.06 -22.60 -8.18
C ARG A 13 0.96 -23.53 -8.68
N THR A 14 0.77 -24.65 -7.99
CA THR A 14 -0.30 -25.60 -8.25
C THR A 14 -1.65 -24.98 -7.88
N THR A 15 -2.71 -25.33 -8.61
CA THR A 15 -4.10 -24.91 -8.35
C THR A 15 -4.52 -25.12 -6.89
N THR A 16 -4.03 -26.20 -6.26
CA THR A 16 -4.30 -26.49 -4.85
C THR A 16 -3.71 -25.45 -3.89
N LYS A 17 -2.45 -25.00 -4.09
CA LYS A 17 -1.83 -23.96 -3.23
C LYS A 17 -2.50 -22.60 -3.42
N LEU A 18 -2.92 -22.29 -4.65
CA LEU A 18 -3.70 -21.09 -4.95
C LEU A 18 -5.06 -21.11 -4.25
N ASN A 19 -5.78 -22.23 -4.30
CA ASN A 19 -7.07 -22.38 -3.63
C ASN A 19 -6.94 -22.27 -2.11
N ILE A 20 -5.92 -22.92 -1.51
CA ILE A 20 -5.63 -22.80 -0.08
C ILE A 20 -5.35 -21.34 0.31
N MET A 21 -4.53 -20.64 -0.48
CA MET A 21 -4.26 -19.22 -0.25
C MET A 21 -5.54 -18.38 -0.37
N THR A 22 -6.37 -18.60 -1.38
CA THR A 22 -7.62 -17.86 -1.58
C THR A 22 -8.59 -18.09 -0.42
N VAL A 23 -8.79 -19.35 -0.01
CA VAL A 23 -9.65 -19.69 1.13
C VAL A 23 -9.08 -19.14 2.43
N GLY A 24 -7.76 -19.19 2.61
CA GLY A 24 -7.08 -18.61 3.78
C GLY A 24 -7.24 -17.09 3.84
N LEU A 25 -7.04 -16.38 2.72
CA LEU A 25 -7.20 -14.94 2.64
C LEU A 25 -8.66 -14.55 2.91
N LEU A 26 -9.61 -15.30 2.34
CA LEU A 26 -11.03 -15.10 2.58
C LEU A 26 -11.38 -15.30 4.06
N ALA A 27 -10.91 -16.38 4.69
CA ALA A 27 -11.14 -16.65 6.10
C ALA A 27 -10.58 -15.55 7.01
N VAL A 28 -9.37 -15.03 6.71
CA VAL A 28 -8.77 -13.91 7.46
C VAL A 28 -9.59 -12.64 7.28
N LEU A 29 -9.96 -12.27 6.06
CA LEU A 29 -10.76 -11.09 5.78
C LEU A 29 -12.14 -11.17 6.45
N THR A 30 -12.79 -12.35 6.38
CA THR A 30 -14.06 -12.60 7.06
C THR A 30 -13.91 -12.53 8.58
N GLY A 31 -12.84 -13.08 9.15
CA GLY A 31 -12.55 -12.97 10.58
C GLY A 31 -12.33 -11.52 11.03
N LEU A 32 -11.57 -10.74 10.27
CA LEU A 32 -11.37 -9.31 10.52
C LEU A 32 -12.68 -8.53 10.42
N ALA A 33 -13.57 -8.87 9.48
CA ALA A 33 -14.87 -8.24 9.34
C ALA A 33 -15.80 -8.49 10.56
N VAL A 34 -15.65 -9.62 11.27
CA VAL A 34 -16.42 -9.89 12.50
C VAL A 34 -15.95 -8.99 13.66
N ILE A 35 -14.66 -8.66 13.70
CA ILE A 35 -14.06 -7.84 14.77
C ILE A 35 -14.25 -6.34 14.48
N LEU A 36 -14.04 -5.92 13.23
CA LEU A 36 -14.12 -4.53 12.80
C LEU A 36 -15.52 -4.22 12.29
N LYS A 37 -16.42 -3.82 13.20
CA LYS A 37 -17.80 -3.45 12.85
C LYS A 37 -17.94 -2.07 12.21
N ASP A 38 -16.94 -1.21 12.40
CA ASP A 38 -16.94 0.12 11.81
C ASP A 38 -16.30 0.09 10.40
N VAL A 39 -17.17 0.03 9.39
CA VAL A 39 -16.79 0.05 7.98
C VAL A 39 -16.15 1.41 7.63
N SER A 40 -16.60 2.50 8.23
CA SER A 40 -16.05 3.84 8.01
C SER A 40 -14.61 3.95 8.50
N PHE A 41 -14.28 3.33 9.64
CA PHE A 41 -12.90 3.19 10.10
C PHE A 41 -12.02 2.47 9.07
N VAL A 42 -12.47 1.31 8.56
CA VAL A 42 -11.71 0.50 7.60
C VAL A 42 -11.47 1.27 6.30
N LEU A 43 -12.48 1.96 5.78
CA LEU A 43 -12.33 2.79 4.58
C LEU A 43 -11.39 3.97 4.81
N ALA A 44 -11.54 4.68 5.92
CA ALA A 44 -10.69 5.84 6.23
C ALA A 44 -9.23 5.43 6.45
N PHE A 45 -8.99 4.36 7.21
CA PHE A 45 -7.65 3.84 7.46
C PHE A 45 -7.01 3.28 6.18
N GLY A 46 -7.76 2.50 5.39
CA GLY A 46 -7.29 1.96 4.12
C GLY A 46 -6.97 3.05 3.09
N GLY A 47 -7.80 4.08 2.99
CA GLY A 47 -7.56 5.22 2.11
C GLY A 47 -6.35 6.06 2.54
N ALA A 48 -6.24 6.36 3.83
CA ALA A 48 -5.13 7.16 4.37
C ALA A 48 -3.77 6.43 4.30
N THR A 49 -3.76 5.09 4.34
CA THR A 49 -2.53 4.29 4.29
C THR A 49 -2.24 3.79 2.88
N LEU A 50 -3.00 2.81 2.39
CA LEU A 50 -2.79 2.17 1.08
C LEU A 50 -3.09 3.13 -0.06
N GLY A 51 -4.20 3.88 0.01
CA GLY A 51 -4.56 4.85 -1.04
C GLY A 51 -3.48 5.91 -1.22
N ASN A 52 -3.10 6.56 -0.12
CA ASN A 52 -2.04 7.57 -0.09
C ASN A 52 -0.67 7.03 -0.55
N ALA A 53 -0.30 5.81 -0.16
CA ALA A 53 0.94 5.18 -0.62
C ALA A 53 0.93 5.00 -2.15
N LEU A 54 -0.18 4.54 -2.73
CA LEU A 54 -0.36 4.33 -4.17
C LEU A 54 -0.39 5.63 -4.97
N THR A 55 -0.94 6.71 -4.43
CA THR A 55 -1.09 7.96 -5.17
C THR A 55 0.11 8.90 -5.03
N TYR A 56 0.77 8.96 -3.86
CA TYR A 56 1.83 9.93 -3.59
C TYR A 56 3.22 9.29 -3.42
N VAL A 57 3.32 8.12 -2.80
CA VAL A 57 4.63 7.54 -2.42
C VAL A 57 5.23 6.71 -3.55
N TYR A 58 4.49 5.73 -4.07
CA TYR A 58 5.00 4.83 -5.12
C TYR A 58 5.36 5.56 -6.42
N PRO A 59 4.54 6.50 -6.96
CA PRO A 59 4.89 7.22 -8.18
C PRO A 59 6.15 8.07 -8.03
N ALA A 60 6.34 8.73 -6.89
CA ALA A 60 7.51 9.54 -6.61
C ALA A 60 8.79 8.70 -6.51
N LEU A 61 8.72 7.57 -5.80
CA LEU A 61 9.84 6.63 -5.70
C LEU A 61 10.18 5.99 -7.06
N MET A 62 9.16 5.63 -7.84
CA MET A 62 9.33 5.07 -9.18
C MET A 62 9.98 6.08 -10.12
N TYR A 63 9.50 7.33 -10.13
CA TYR A 63 10.06 8.40 -10.94
C TYR A 63 11.52 8.67 -10.59
N ARG A 64 11.85 8.75 -9.29
CA ARG A 64 13.24 8.85 -8.81
C ARG A 64 14.11 7.70 -9.33
N ALA A 65 13.63 6.45 -9.20
CA ALA A 65 14.37 5.27 -9.62
C ALA A 65 14.64 5.27 -11.14
N VAL A 66 13.64 5.62 -11.95
CA VAL A 66 13.78 5.70 -13.41
C VAL A 66 14.76 6.80 -13.82
N VAL A 67 14.68 7.98 -13.23
CA VAL A 67 15.61 9.10 -13.54
C VAL A 67 17.05 8.74 -13.16
N GLN A 68 17.25 8.05 -12.04
CA GLN A 68 18.57 7.54 -11.63
C GLN A 68 19.12 6.49 -12.61
N LEU A 69 18.28 5.53 -13.03
CA LEU A 69 18.66 4.49 -14.01
C LEU A 69 18.98 5.07 -15.39
N GLN A 70 18.29 6.13 -15.82
CA GLN A 70 18.50 6.77 -17.13
C GLN A 70 19.61 7.83 -17.12
N GLY A 71 20.18 8.17 -15.97
CA GLY A 71 21.25 9.18 -15.87
C GLY A 71 20.84 10.61 -16.24
N ARG A 72 19.53 10.91 -16.29
CA ARG A 72 18.98 12.21 -16.72
C ARG A 72 19.13 13.26 -15.62
N LYS A 73 20.27 13.96 -15.59
CA LYS A 73 20.57 14.99 -14.58
C LYS A 73 19.69 16.24 -14.69
N GLU A 74 19.12 16.52 -15.85
CA GLU A 74 18.27 17.71 -16.06
C GLU A 74 16.91 17.61 -15.32
N GLU A 75 16.45 16.39 -15.03
CA GLU A 75 15.16 16.17 -14.35
C GLU A 75 15.28 16.03 -12.82
N GLN A 76 16.46 16.31 -12.25
CA GLN A 76 16.69 16.31 -10.80
C GLN A 76 15.73 17.25 -10.05
N MET A 77 15.38 18.39 -10.66
CA MET A 77 14.41 19.32 -10.08
C MET A 77 13.01 18.71 -10.00
N GLY A 78 12.57 18.01 -11.05
CA GLY A 78 11.29 17.29 -11.06
C GLY A 78 11.26 16.18 -10.02
N VAL A 79 12.37 15.44 -9.86
CA VAL A 79 12.50 14.40 -8.83
C VAL A 79 12.40 14.99 -7.43
N ASN A 80 13.04 16.14 -7.16
CA ASN A 80 12.94 16.79 -5.86
C ASN A 80 11.52 17.27 -5.55
N VAL A 81 10.80 17.79 -6.54
CA VAL A 81 9.38 18.17 -6.38
C VAL A 81 8.51 16.94 -6.11
N ALA A 82 8.72 15.84 -6.84
CA ALA A 82 8.00 14.58 -6.62
C ALA A 82 8.33 13.95 -5.25
N MET A 83 9.57 14.04 -4.80
CA MET A 83 9.95 13.61 -3.45
C MET A 83 9.35 14.53 -2.37
N GLY A 84 9.21 15.83 -2.65
CA GLY A 84 8.49 16.76 -1.78
C GLY A 84 7.01 16.38 -1.62
N SER A 85 6.31 16.07 -2.73
CA SER A 85 4.92 15.62 -2.67
C SER A 85 4.77 14.25 -1.98
N CYS A 86 5.75 13.36 -2.11
CA CYS A 86 5.82 12.11 -1.37
C CYS A 86 5.89 12.34 0.15
N VAL A 87 6.77 13.25 0.61
CA VAL A 87 6.87 13.59 2.04
C VAL A 87 5.56 14.18 2.56
N LEU A 88 4.95 15.11 1.82
CA LEU A 88 3.65 15.68 2.17
C LEU A 88 2.55 14.61 2.22
N GLY A 89 2.54 13.70 1.24
CA GLY A 89 1.65 12.55 1.22
C GLY A 89 1.83 11.68 2.46
N ILE A 90 3.07 11.31 2.83
CA ILE A 90 3.35 10.51 4.03
C ILE A 90 2.81 11.21 5.29
N VAL A 91 3.09 12.50 5.45
CA VAL A 91 2.60 13.28 6.60
C VAL A 91 1.06 13.26 6.67
N MET A 92 0.38 13.56 5.56
CA MET A 92 -1.07 13.55 5.50
C MET A 92 -1.67 12.16 5.73
N GLY A 93 -1.04 11.11 5.19
CA GLY A 93 -1.44 9.72 5.41
C GLY A 93 -1.31 9.31 6.87
N VAL A 94 -0.23 9.70 7.55
CA VAL A 94 -0.02 9.44 9.00
C VAL A 94 -1.07 10.17 9.83
N ILE A 95 -1.39 11.43 9.49
CA ILE A 95 -2.45 12.18 10.18
C ILE A 95 -3.81 11.50 9.98
N GLY A 96 -4.17 11.15 8.74
CA GLY A 96 -5.43 10.48 8.42
C GLY A 96 -5.56 9.11 9.09
N ALA A 97 -4.47 8.33 9.12
CA ALA A 97 -4.43 7.04 9.80
C ALA A 97 -4.62 7.20 11.33
N ASN A 98 -3.95 8.17 11.95
CA ASN A 98 -4.12 8.45 13.38
C ASN A 98 -5.53 8.95 13.72
N MET A 99 -6.15 9.74 12.85
CA MET A 99 -7.54 10.18 13.01
C MET A 99 -8.52 9.00 12.90
N ALA A 100 -8.32 8.10 11.93
CA ALA A 100 -9.11 6.89 11.81
C ALA A 100 -8.96 6.01 13.07
N ILE A 101 -7.75 5.79 13.57
CA ILE A 101 -7.55 4.98 14.79
C ILE A 101 -8.26 5.60 16.00
N LYS A 102 -8.31 6.93 16.09
CA LYS A 102 -9.07 7.63 17.14
C LYS A 102 -10.58 7.44 16.99
N SER A 103 -11.12 7.40 15.77
CA SER A 103 -12.56 7.19 15.56
C SER A 103 -13.04 5.81 15.98
N LEU A 104 -12.13 4.82 16.06
CA LEU A 104 -12.44 3.48 16.56
C LEU A 104 -12.54 3.43 18.10
N LYS A 105 -11.93 4.39 18.81
CA LYS A 105 -11.90 4.46 20.29
C LYS A 105 -12.90 5.45 20.88
N ALA A 106 -13.48 6.32 20.06
CA ALA A 106 -14.49 7.31 20.44
C ALA A 106 -15.89 6.72 20.30
#